data_AF-A0A6M7U7J0-F1
#
_entry.id   AF-A0A6M7U7J0-F1
#
_cell.length_a   1.000
_cell.length_b   1.000
_cell.length_c   1.000
_cell.angle_alpha   90.00
_cell.angle_beta   90.00
_cell.angle_gamma   90.00
#
_symmetry.space_group_name_H-M   'P 1'
#
loop_
_entity.id
_entity.type
_entity.pdbx_description
1 polymer ?
#
loop_
_entity_poly.entity_id
_entity_poly.type
_entity_poly.pdbx_seq_one_letter_code
_entity_poly.pdbx_strand_id
1 'polypeptide(L)'
;MTSIYNTGTVTVTNGSAAVVGTGTGWAVSLVTGGTLNIEAPGNPMPIAAVTDNTHLSGAVKWTGASGTYSYAIVREDSDAANVVDLYDKLTRVLVTLSLAGIHPNNSGSLAKRNALTLTADDDNYLFLRAELGVEFAFYRWDGPTLAWIGPFPVADAAAGGPVSSLVAGAGINIDSINPAVPVVKLANMANATIKGRTTAGTGAPEDLTIAQLKALLLSTTVIRDVLTANRTYYVRTDGNDANTGLVNSAGGAFLTVQKAINVVAALDISIYNVTIQVADGTYTGTVIVNGAWIGSGTVTINGNAATPANVLMQTTTSQNGVIQCLSGGRITVQNFKVTASGPIGLGLYAATGGVITHSNMDFGQVTNYQMSASGGGSSILSSGPTMTISGGGQFHATVGAGGYIRCTVTTVTLIGAPAFSASFAQSGRGGGLIEYYSNTFVGSATGKRYAVGALGTIFSNGGGVSYYPGSIAGTTDALGVYS
;
A
#
# COMPACT_ATOMS: atom_id res chain seq x y z
N MET A 1 38.70 -51.23 53.62
CA MET A 1 39.38 -52.48 54.02
C MET A 1 40.01 -53.02 52.75
N THR A 2 41.33 -52.98 52.61
CA THR A 2 42.06 -53.37 51.38
C THR A 2 41.85 -54.85 51.10
N SER A 3 41.33 -55.19 49.92
CA SER A 3 41.08 -56.59 49.51
C SER A 3 42.38 -57.21 49.03
N ILE A 4 42.93 -58.14 49.82
CA ILE A 4 44.20 -58.85 49.53
C ILE A 4 43.87 -60.21 48.91
N TYR A 5 44.56 -60.57 47.82
CA TYR A 5 44.47 -61.89 47.19
C TYR A 5 45.81 -62.63 47.23
N ASN A 6 45.86 -63.85 47.78
CA ASN A 6 47.11 -64.58 48.06
C ASN A 6 47.01 -66.11 47.88
N THR A 7 46.08 -66.59 47.05
CA THR A 7 45.90 -68.03 46.79
C THR A 7 46.96 -68.56 45.82
N GLY A 8 47.58 -69.69 46.16
CA GLY A 8 48.58 -70.37 45.31
C GLY A 8 49.99 -69.77 45.43
N THR A 9 50.89 -70.16 44.52
CA THR A 9 52.27 -69.64 44.45
C THR A 9 52.56 -69.05 43.08
N VAL A 10 53.58 -68.18 42.99
CA VAL A 10 54.03 -67.58 41.74
C VAL A 10 55.47 -67.95 41.43
N THR A 11 55.74 -68.24 40.17
CA THR A 11 57.07 -68.43 39.61
C THR A 11 57.45 -67.20 38.81
N VAL A 12 58.57 -66.59 39.18
CA VAL A 12 59.12 -65.40 38.56
C VAL A 12 60.54 -65.63 38.09
N THR A 13 60.92 -64.95 37.01
CA THR A 13 62.27 -65.00 36.43
C THR A 13 62.88 -63.61 36.48
N ASN A 14 64.09 -63.49 37.02
CA ASN A 14 64.84 -62.23 37.06
C ASN A 14 64.92 -61.61 35.64
N GLY A 15 64.57 -60.33 35.53
CA GLY A 15 64.56 -59.60 34.26
C GLY A 15 63.32 -59.82 33.38
N SER A 16 62.33 -60.60 33.83
CA SER A 16 61.06 -60.85 33.12
C SER A 16 59.88 -60.13 33.76
N ALA A 17 58.92 -59.70 32.96
CA ALA A 17 57.63 -59.19 33.41
C ALA A 17 56.56 -60.30 33.51
N ALA A 18 56.82 -61.48 32.97
CA ALA A 18 55.89 -62.59 33.00
C ALA A 18 55.94 -63.30 34.36
N VAL A 19 54.76 -63.62 34.91
CA VAL A 19 54.59 -64.33 36.16
C VAL A 19 53.68 -65.54 35.93
N VAL A 20 54.14 -66.73 36.33
CA VAL A 20 53.39 -67.99 36.16
C VAL A 20 52.95 -68.49 37.52
N GLY A 21 51.64 -68.51 37.75
CA GLY A 21 50.99 -68.99 38.97
C GLY A 21 50.73 -70.50 38.97
N THR A 22 50.83 -71.12 40.15
CA THR A 22 50.35 -72.49 40.40
C THR A 22 49.23 -72.44 41.43
N GLY A 23 48.05 -72.94 41.08
CA GLY A 23 46.87 -72.92 41.97
C GLY A 23 46.31 -71.52 42.24
N THR A 24 46.59 -70.54 41.37
CA THR A 24 46.33 -69.13 41.62
C THR A 24 44.95 -68.62 41.23
N GLY A 25 44.23 -69.30 40.32
CA GLY A 25 42.84 -68.97 40.00
C GLY A 25 42.54 -67.49 39.70
N TRP A 26 43.46 -66.76 39.05
CA TRP A 26 43.36 -65.30 38.94
C TRP A 26 42.16 -64.81 38.14
N ALA A 27 41.91 -65.38 36.95
CA ALA A 27 40.76 -64.98 36.15
C ALA A 27 39.42 -65.35 36.81
N VAL A 28 39.30 -66.56 37.39
CA VAL A 28 38.08 -66.99 38.12
C VAL A 28 37.84 -66.20 39.40
N SER A 29 38.90 -65.68 40.03
CA SER A 29 38.82 -64.82 41.21
C SER A 29 38.72 -63.33 40.85
N LEU A 30 38.50 -63.01 39.57
CA LEU A 30 38.36 -61.66 39.01
C LEU A 30 39.52 -60.73 39.39
N VAL A 31 40.76 -61.24 39.38
CA VAL A 31 41.95 -60.39 39.45
C VAL A 31 42.15 -59.78 38.07
N THR A 32 41.88 -58.48 37.93
CA THR A 32 42.04 -57.73 36.67
C THR A 32 43.18 -56.71 36.73
N GLY A 33 43.71 -56.41 37.92
CA GLY A 33 44.79 -55.45 38.15
C GLY A 33 45.24 -55.41 39.62
N GLY A 34 46.01 -54.39 39.99
CA GLY A 34 46.56 -54.21 41.33
C GLY A 34 48.08 -54.37 41.38
N THR A 35 48.65 -54.42 42.59
CA THR A 35 50.10 -54.59 42.78
C THR A 35 50.42 -55.95 43.38
N LEU A 36 51.17 -56.76 42.64
CA LEU A 36 51.71 -58.05 43.07
C LEU A 36 52.94 -57.82 43.96
N ASN A 37 52.86 -58.26 45.22
CA ASN A 37 53.97 -58.29 46.16
C ASN A 37 54.39 -59.74 46.39
N ILE A 38 55.65 -60.06 46.13
CA ILE A 38 56.20 -61.41 46.23
C ILE A 38 57.01 -61.50 47.52
N GLU A 39 56.87 -62.59 48.26
CA GLU A 39 57.58 -62.84 49.53
C GLU A 39 59.04 -63.29 49.28
N ALA A 40 59.80 -62.42 48.61
CA ALA A 40 61.22 -62.58 48.29
C ALA A 40 61.88 -61.20 48.12
N PRO A 41 63.21 -61.06 48.31
CA PRO A 41 63.91 -59.81 48.02
C PRO A 41 63.79 -59.42 46.54
N GLY A 42 63.08 -58.32 46.25
CA GLY A 42 62.82 -57.81 44.90
C GLY A 42 61.85 -56.62 44.89
N ASN A 43 61.38 -56.19 43.71
CA ASN A 43 60.50 -55.04 43.54
C ASN A 43 59.01 -55.44 43.50
N PRO A 44 58.09 -54.65 44.09
CA PRO A 44 56.66 -54.84 43.86
C PRO A 44 56.34 -54.68 42.37
N MET A 45 55.43 -55.51 41.86
CA MET A 45 55.07 -55.59 40.44
C MET A 45 53.61 -55.16 40.24
N PRO A 46 53.34 -53.92 39.80
CA PRO A 46 52.01 -53.56 39.32
C PRO A 46 51.60 -54.49 38.17
N ILE A 47 50.39 -55.03 38.20
CA ILE A 47 49.89 -55.97 37.20
C ILE A 47 49.44 -55.17 35.97
N ALA A 48 50.05 -55.46 34.82
CA ALA A 48 49.66 -54.86 33.53
C ALA A 48 48.48 -55.61 32.91
N ALA A 49 48.46 -56.94 33.01
CA ALA A 49 47.35 -57.77 32.53
C ALA A 49 47.36 -59.14 33.21
N VAL A 50 46.16 -59.69 33.42
CA VAL A 50 45.95 -61.10 33.78
C VAL A 50 45.39 -61.80 32.55
N THR A 51 46.10 -62.78 32.01
CA THR A 51 45.73 -63.43 30.74
C THR A 51 44.87 -64.68 30.96
N ASP A 52 45.07 -65.40 32.07
CA ASP A 52 44.25 -66.55 32.46
C ASP A 52 44.38 -66.83 33.97
N ASN A 53 43.91 -68.00 34.43
CA ASN A 53 43.96 -68.39 35.84
C ASN A 53 45.37 -68.55 36.44
N THR A 54 46.38 -68.71 35.60
CA THR A 54 47.76 -69.03 35.96
C THR A 54 48.80 -68.11 35.35
N HIS A 55 48.40 -67.13 34.52
CA HIS A 55 49.33 -66.22 33.87
C HIS A 55 48.93 -64.77 34.08
N LEU A 56 49.89 -63.96 34.53
CA LEU A 56 49.81 -62.51 34.54
C LEU A 56 51.12 -61.89 34.05
N SER A 57 51.04 -60.63 33.66
CA SER A 57 52.20 -59.81 33.32
C SER A 57 52.25 -58.58 34.23
N GLY A 58 53.44 -58.27 34.74
CA GLY A 58 53.72 -57.03 35.42
C GLY A 58 53.97 -55.88 34.44
N ALA A 59 53.65 -54.65 34.84
CA ALA A 59 54.03 -53.43 34.16
C ALA A 59 55.54 -53.14 34.26
N VAL A 60 56.21 -53.79 35.22
CA VAL A 60 57.66 -53.74 35.42
C VAL A 60 58.23 -55.16 35.45
N LYS A 61 59.52 -55.29 35.16
CA LYS A 61 60.25 -56.56 35.24
C LYS A 61 60.62 -56.89 36.70
N TRP A 62 60.64 -58.17 37.05
CA TRP A 62 61.08 -58.65 38.37
C TRP A 62 62.59 -58.50 38.53
N THR A 63 63.04 -57.86 39.61
CA THR A 63 64.46 -57.61 39.90
C THR A 63 65.05 -58.56 40.92
N GLY A 64 64.22 -59.35 41.61
CA GLY A 64 64.65 -60.36 42.59
C GLY A 64 65.16 -61.65 41.96
N ALA A 65 65.62 -62.59 42.78
CA ALA A 65 66.08 -63.90 42.29
C ALA A 65 64.94 -64.66 41.57
N SER A 66 65.30 -65.46 40.56
CA SER A 66 64.36 -66.37 39.90
C SER A 66 63.98 -67.51 40.84
N GLY A 67 62.69 -67.83 40.92
CA GLY A 67 62.21 -68.89 41.80
C GLY A 67 60.69 -68.90 41.94
N THR A 68 60.18 -69.82 42.75
CA THR A 68 58.76 -69.94 43.10
C THR A 68 58.54 -69.49 44.55
N TYR A 69 57.60 -68.57 44.76
CA TYR A 69 57.39 -67.88 46.03
C TYR A 69 55.90 -67.70 46.35
N SER A 70 55.61 -67.43 47.63
CA SER A 70 54.32 -66.90 48.08
C SER A 70 54.15 -65.45 47.66
N TYR A 71 52.90 -64.97 47.56
CA TYR A 71 52.61 -63.61 47.12
C TYR A 71 51.32 -63.06 47.72
N ALA A 72 51.12 -61.74 47.59
CA ALA A 72 49.87 -61.06 47.84
C ALA A 72 49.64 -59.97 46.78
N ILE A 73 48.42 -59.89 46.24
CA ILE A 73 47.99 -58.81 45.33
C ILE A 73 47.11 -57.85 46.11
N VAL A 74 47.50 -56.57 46.10
CA VAL A 74 46.67 -55.47 46.59
C VAL A 74 45.81 -54.98 45.41
N ARG A 75 44.48 -55.17 45.50
CA ARG A 75 43.53 -54.76 44.47
C ARG A 75 43.08 -53.31 44.73
N GLU A 76 43.51 -52.35 43.91
CA GLU A 76 43.15 -50.92 44.03
C GLU A 76 42.33 -50.45 42.79
N ASP A 77 41.12 -49.93 43.04
CA ASP A 77 40.29 -48.98 42.26
C ASP A 77 39.80 -49.26 40.80
N SER A 78 39.03 -50.33 40.55
CA SER A 78 38.16 -50.38 39.34
C SER A 78 36.64 -50.37 39.62
N ASP A 79 36.20 -50.34 40.88
CA ASP A 79 34.77 -50.42 41.24
C ASP A 79 34.17 -49.11 41.82
N ALA A 80 34.99 -48.18 42.33
CA ALA A 80 34.47 -46.94 42.93
C ALA A 80 34.12 -45.83 41.91
N ALA A 81 34.83 -45.77 40.78
CA ALA A 81 34.61 -44.73 39.75
C ALA A 81 33.28 -44.91 39.00
N ASN A 82 32.83 -46.15 38.79
CA ASN A 82 31.56 -46.43 38.12
C ASN A 82 30.34 -46.07 38.99
N VAL A 83 30.46 -46.16 40.31
CA VAL A 83 29.36 -45.87 41.24
C VAL A 83 29.13 -44.37 41.37
N VAL A 84 30.19 -43.55 41.40
CA VAL A 84 30.06 -42.09 41.52
C VAL A 84 29.50 -41.45 40.24
N ASP A 85 29.96 -41.89 39.06
CA ASP A 85 29.41 -41.43 37.76
C ASP A 85 27.94 -41.86 37.58
N LEU A 86 27.57 -43.04 38.09
CA LEU A 86 26.19 -43.50 38.13
C LEU A 86 25.32 -42.62 39.04
N TYR A 87 25.78 -42.28 40.24
CA TYR A 87 25.03 -41.41 41.17
C TYR A 87 24.86 -39.99 40.63
N ASP A 88 25.87 -39.41 39.99
CA ASP A 88 25.79 -38.06 39.40
C ASP A 88 24.82 -38.02 38.21
N LYS A 89 24.86 -39.03 37.34
CA LYS A 89 23.94 -39.14 36.19
C LYS A 89 22.50 -39.38 36.65
N LEU A 90 22.29 -40.26 37.63
CA LEU A 90 20.96 -40.55 38.17
C LEU A 90 20.35 -39.29 38.82
N THR A 91 21.16 -38.54 39.57
CA THR A 91 20.73 -37.30 40.22
C THR A 91 20.36 -36.22 39.20
N ARG A 92 21.16 -36.06 38.14
CA ARG A 92 20.87 -35.08 37.07
C ARG A 92 19.61 -35.45 36.26
N VAL A 93 19.38 -36.74 36.01
CA VAL A 93 18.15 -37.24 35.37
C VAL A 93 16.94 -37.00 36.26
N LEU A 94 17.04 -37.27 37.58
CA LEU A 94 15.96 -37.02 38.53
C LEU A 94 15.58 -35.52 38.61
N VAL A 95 16.57 -34.63 38.67
CA VAL A 95 16.35 -33.17 38.70
C VAL A 95 15.69 -32.69 37.41
N THR A 96 16.11 -33.22 36.26
CA THR A 96 15.53 -32.85 34.94
C THR A 96 14.09 -33.34 34.80
N LEU A 97 13.79 -34.56 35.28
CA LEU A 97 12.41 -35.09 35.30
C LEU A 97 11.51 -34.33 36.29
N SER A 98 12.05 -33.80 37.38
CA SER A 98 11.28 -33.02 38.37
C SER A 98 10.79 -31.65 37.87
N LEU A 99 11.35 -31.17 36.75
CA LEU A 99 10.97 -29.91 36.10
C LEU A 99 9.81 -30.08 35.09
N ALA A 100 9.45 -31.31 34.73
CA ALA A 100 8.18 -31.62 34.09
C ALA A 100 7.13 -31.88 35.19
N GLY A 101 5.91 -31.36 35.04
CA GLY A 101 4.87 -31.32 36.08
C GLY A 101 4.27 -32.67 36.53
N ILE A 102 5.02 -33.77 36.45
CA ILE A 102 4.62 -35.10 36.91
C ILE A 102 5.69 -35.61 37.89
N HIS A 103 5.38 -35.62 39.19
CA HIS A 103 6.25 -36.15 40.24
C HIS A 103 5.86 -37.60 40.57
N PRO A 104 6.69 -38.61 40.27
CA PRO A 104 6.40 -39.97 40.69
C PRO A 104 6.41 -40.07 42.22
N ASN A 105 5.41 -40.74 42.78
CA ASN A 105 5.32 -41.01 44.21
C ASN A 105 6.45 -41.94 44.70
N ASN A 106 6.97 -42.82 43.82
CA ASN A 106 8.09 -43.70 44.13
C ASN A 106 8.82 -44.18 42.85
N SER A 107 10.02 -44.75 43.01
CA SER A 107 10.80 -45.26 41.87
C SER A 107 11.67 -46.49 42.21
N GLY A 108 12.00 -47.30 41.20
CA GLY A 108 12.91 -48.44 41.34
C GLY A 108 12.61 -49.60 40.39
N SER A 109 13.00 -50.83 40.78
CA SER A 109 12.71 -52.03 40.00
C SER A 109 11.24 -52.46 40.14
N LEU A 110 10.75 -53.30 39.22
CA LEU A 110 9.42 -53.90 39.29
C LEU A 110 9.20 -54.71 40.57
N ALA A 111 10.26 -55.34 41.09
CA ALA A 111 10.20 -56.06 42.36
C ALA A 111 9.89 -55.11 43.54
N LYS A 112 10.51 -53.92 43.56
CA LYS A 112 10.20 -52.89 44.57
C LYS A 112 8.78 -52.39 44.45
N ARG A 113 8.28 -52.16 43.22
CA ARG A 113 6.89 -51.79 42.95
C ARG A 113 5.91 -52.85 43.49
N ASN A 114 6.16 -54.12 43.19
CA ASN A 114 5.28 -55.23 43.59
C ASN A 114 5.30 -55.49 45.10
N ALA A 115 6.31 -54.99 45.82
CA ALA A 115 6.39 -55.05 47.27
C ALA A 115 5.65 -53.89 47.97
N LEU A 116 5.14 -52.89 47.23
CA LEU A 116 4.33 -51.82 47.79
C LEU A 116 2.93 -52.33 48.11
N THR A 117 2.49 -52.10 49.35
CA THR A 117 1.10 -52.33 49.76
C THR A 117 0.30 -51.05 49.52
N LEU A 118 -0.39 -50.99 48.39
CA LEU A 118 -1.28 -49.88 48.03
C LEU A 118 -2.74 -50.31 48.19
N THR A 119 -3.62 -49.38 48.57
CA THR A 119 -5.05 -49.63 48.75
C THR A 119 -5.87 -48.91 47.67
N ALA A 120 -7.20 -48.97 47.77
CA ALA A 120 -8.07 -48.23 46.87
C ALA A 120 -7.91 -46.69 47.02
N ASP A 121 -7.41 -46.22 48.17
CA ASP A 121 -7.24 -44.79 48.46
C ASP A 121 -5.99 -44.19 47.79
N ASP A 122 -5.06 -45.04 47.33
CA ASP A 122 -3.84 -44.63 46.63
C ASP A 122 -4.06 -44.44 45.12
N ASP A 123 -5.31 -44.16 44.69
CA ASP A 123 -5.62 -44.00 43.27
C ASP A 123 -4.75 -42.93 42.61
N ASN A 124 -4.24 -43.23 41.42
CA ASN A 124 -3.27 -42.43 40.68
C ASN A 124 -1.84 -42.39 41.26
N TYR A 125 -1.48 -43.26 42.23
CA TYR A 125 -0.09 -43.40 42.67
C TYR A 125 0.83 -43.71 41.48
N LEU A 126 1.82 -42.86 41.25
CA LEU A 126 2.71 -42.95 40.10
C LEU A 126 4.06 -43.56 40.50
N PHE A 127 4.44 -44.66 39.84
CA PHE A 127 5.72 -45.33 40.03
C PHE A 127 6.60 -45.20 38.78
N LEU A 128 7.83 -44.73 38.95
CA LEU A 128 8.84 -44.70 37.88
C LEU A 128 9.73 -45.94 37.93
N ARG A 129 9.72 -46.75 36.87
CA ARG A 129 10.68 -47.85 36.71
C ARG A 129 12.03 -47.28 36.25
N ALA A 130 13.02 -47.42 37.13
CA ALA A 130 14.39 -46.93 36.92
C ALA A 130 15.37 -48.03 37.35
N GLU A 131 15.76 -48.91 36.42
CA GLU A 131 16.62 -50.08 36.64
C GLU A 131 17.68 -50.17 35.54
N LEU A 132 18.90 -50.56 35.89
CA LEU A 132 20.02 -50.62 34.94
C LEU A 132 19.73 -51.62 33.81
N GLY A 133 19.97 -51.21 32.56
CA GLY A 133 19.76 -52.07 31.40
C GLY A 133 18.30 -52.27 31.00
N VAL A 134 17.36 -51.53 31.63
CA VAL A 134 15.94 -51.56 31.29
C VAL A 134 15.46 -50.15 30.91
N GLU A 135 14.62 -50.07 29.89
CA GLU A 135 14.00 -48.82 29.44
C GLU A 135 13.14 -48.16 30.54
N PHE A 136 13.22 -46.84 30.66
CA PHE A 136 12.42 -46.07 31.59
C PHE A 136 10.93 -46.15 31.24
N ALA A 137 10.10 -46.37 32.26
CA ALA A 137 8.65 -46.40 32.09
C ALA A 137 7.94 -45.96 33.36
N PHE A 138 6.75 -45.39 33.22
CA PHE A 138 5.85 -45.11 34.33
C PHE A 138 4.79 -46.21 34.47
N TYR A 139 4.33 -46.40 35.71
CA TYR A 139 3.14 -47.15 36.05
C TYR A 139 2.26 -46.30 36.94
N ARG A 140 0.95 -46.45 36.81
CA ARG A 140 -0.03 -45.78 37.67
C ARG A 140 -0.86 -46.83 38.39
N TRP A 141 -1.02 -46.69 39.69
CA TRP A 141 -1.95 -47.50 40.46
C TRP A 141 -3.38 -47.07 40.16
N ASP A 142 -4.23 -48.02 39.84
CA ASP A 142 -5.67 -47.85 39.70
C ASP A 142 -6.34 -48.37 40.97
N GLY A 143 -6.64 -47.45 41.88
CA GLY A 143 -7.20 -47.76 43.19
C GLY A 143 -8.48 -48.59 43.12
N PRO A 144 -9.44 -48.27 42.24
CA PRO A 144 -10.67 -49.06 42.07
C PRO A 144 -10.45 -50.53 41.69
N THR A 145 -9.47 -50.83 40.84
CA THR A 145 -9.20 -52.21 40.39
C THR A 145 -8.07 -52.89 41.17
N LEU A 146 -7.44 -52.17 42.11
CA LEU A 146 -6.28 -52.61 42.90
C LEU A 146 -5.17 -53.19 42.01
N ALA A 147 -4.90 -52.53 40.88
CA ALA A 147 -3.95 -53.00 39.88
C ALA A 147 -3.07 -51.88 39.33
N TRP A 148 -1.88 -52.26 38.83
CA TRP A 148 -0.99 -51.35 38.12
C TRP A 148 -1.36 -51.25 36.64
N ILE A 149 -1.55 -50.02 36.15
CA ILE A 149 -1.71 -49.70 34.73
C ILE A 149 -0.35 -49.25 34.17
N GLY A 150 0.03 -49.78 33.00
CA GLY A 150 1.29 -49.51 32.30
C GLY A 150 1.91 -50.79 31.72
N PRO A 151 3.19 -50.78 31.28
CA PRO A 151 4.11 -49.64 31.30
C PRO A 151 3.71 -48.53 30.32
N PHE A 152 3.82 -47.29 30.76
CA PHE A 152 3.80 -46.11 29.90
C PHE A 152 5.24 -45.74 29.56
N PRO A 153 5.66 -45.77 28.28
CA PRO A 153 7.04 -45.43 27.90
C PRO A 153 7.35 -43.97 28.20
N VAL A 154 8.61 -43.68 28.57
CA VAL A 154 9.11 -42.30 28.66
C VAL A 154 9.69 -41.93 27.31
N ALA A 155 9.01 -41.05 26.57
CA ALA A 155 9.48 -40.62 25.25
C ALA A 155 10.60 -39.58 25.35
N ASP A 156 11.63 -39.72 24.51
CA ASP A 156 12.80 -38.83 24.45
C ASP A 156 12.51 -37.47 23.81
N ALA A 157 11.33 -37.32 23.20
CA ALA A 157 10.86 -36.09 22.58
C ALA A 157 9.84 -35.42 23.50
N ALA A 158 10.07 -34.14 23.79
CA ALA A 158 9.10 -33.29 24.49
C ALA A 158 7.70 -33.52 23.91
N ALA A 159 6.75 -33.89 24.76
CA ALA A 159 5.34 -34.02 24.40
C ALA A 159 4.93 -32.75 23.62
N GLY A 160 4.60 -32.93 22.34
CA GLY A 160 4.37 -31.85 21.39
C GLY A 160 3.39 -30.82 21.92
N GLY A 161 3.95 -29.68 22.31
CA GLY A 161 3.23 -28.43 22.49
C GLY A 161 3.69 -27.28 21.59
N PRO A 162 4.22 -27.45 20.36
CA PRO A 162 4.19 -26.40 19.35
C PRO A 162 3.23 -26.78 18.21
N VAL A 163 2.83 -25.81 17.41
CA VAL A 163 1.99 -25.97 16.20
C VAL A 163 2.38 -27.26 15.45
N SER A 164 1.48 -28.27 15.43
CA SER A 164 1.76 -29.61 14.90
C SER A 164 1.92 -29.65 13.38
N SER A 165 1.39 -28.64 12.69
CA SER A 165 1.63 -28.39 11.28
C SER A 165 1.30 -26.94 10.94
N LEU A 166 2.15 -26.32 10.13
CA LEU A 166 1.83 -25.11 9.41
C LEU A 166 1.61 -25.52 7.96
N VAL A 167 0.46 -25.17 7.39
CA VAL A 167 0.14 -25.42 5.98
C VAL A 167 0.05 -24.07 5.28
N ALA A 168 0.71 -23.96 4.12
CA ALA A 168 0.66 -22.74 3.33
C ALA A 168 -0.80 -22.52 2.86
N GLY A 169 -1.31 -21.32 3.08
CA GLY A 169 -2.62 -20.90 2.60
C GLY A 169 -2.50 -20.03 1.35
N ALA A 170 -3.62 -19.75 0.69
CA ALA A 170 -3.62 -18.77 -0.40
C ALA A 170 -3.07 -17.41 0.11
N GLY A 171 -1.98 -16.93 -0.49
CA GLY A 171 -1.32 -15.67 -0.12
C GLY A 171 -0.38 -15.73 1.10
N ILE A 172 -0.19 -16.91 1.70
CA ILE A 172 0.67 -17.13 2.86
C ILE A 172 1.68 -18.24 2.54
N ASN A 173 2.97 -17.90 2.49
CA ASN A 173 4.02 -18.91 2.45
C ASN A 173 4.59 -19.14 3.85
N ILE A 174 5.00 -20.38 4.05
CA ILE A 174 5.80 -20.79 5.20
C ILE A 174 7.23 -20.92 4.71
N ASP A 175 8.11 -20.10 5.27
CA ASP A 175 9.54 -20.26 5.09
C ASP A 175 10.05 -21.34 6.05
N SER A 176 10.30 -22.53 5.51
CA SER A 176 10.70 -23.72 6.28
C SER A 176 12.21 -23.96 6.27
N ILE A 177 13.01 -22.97 5.85
CA ILE A 177 14.49 -23.08 5.86
C ILE A 177 15.01 -23.36 7.28
N ASN A 178 14.30 -22.90 8.32
CA ASN A 178 14.49 -23.34 9.70
C ASN A 178 13.21 -24.03 10.23
N PRO A 179 13.16 -25.37 10.29
CA PRO A 179 11.98 -26.10 10.74
C PRO A 179 11.66 -25.92 12.23
N ALA A 180 12.61 -25.43 13.04
CA ALA A 180 12.37 -25.07 14.44
C ALA A 180 11.75 -23.67 14.61
N VAL A 181 11.86 -22.79 13.60
CA VAL A 181 11.32 -21.43 13.61
C VAL A 181 10.76 -21.06 12.24
N PRO A 182 9.64 -21.67 11.80
CA PRO A 182 9.03 -21.36 10.51
C PRO A 182 8.50 -19.92 10.50
N VAL A 183 8.90 -19.12 9.50
CA VAL A 183 8.40 -17.75 9.34
C VAL A 183 7.18 -17.75 8.44
N VAL A 184 6.06 -17.24 8.94
CA VAL A 184 4.84 -17.01 8.17
C VAL A 184 4.96 -15.65 7.46
N LYS A 185 5.01 -15.66 6.12
CA LYS A 185 5.13 -14.43 5.32
C LYS A 185 3.97 -14.32 4.33
N LEU A 186 3.54 -13.08 4.08
CA LEU A 186 2.70 -12.77 2.93
C LEU A 186 3.52 -13.09 1.68
N ALA A 187 3.03 -14.02 0.88
CA ALA A 187 3.71 -14.42 -0.33
C ALA A 187 2.93 -14.00 -1.57
N ASN A 188 3.66 -13.63 -2.62
CA ASN A 188 3.13 -13.43 -3.96
C ASN A 188 2.07 -12.32 -4.06
N MET A 189 2.35 -11.13 -3.50
CA MET A 189 1.57 -9.95 -3.88
C MET A 189 2.01 -9.48 -5.27
N ALA A 190 1.05 -9.19 -6.14
CA ALA A 190 1.34 -8.56 -7.42
C ALA A 190 1.94 -7.16 -7.21
N ASN A 191 2.72 -6.69 -8.18
CA ASN A 191 3.22 -5.31 -8.14
C ASN A 191 2.05 -4.31 -8.09
N ALA A 192 2.21 -3.23 -7.31
CA ALA A 192 1.22 -2.16 -7.14
C ALA A 192 -0.15 -2.60 -6.58
N THR A 193 -0.18 -3.63 -5.72
CA THR A 193 -1.36 -3.97 -4.92
C THR A 193 -1.14 -3.70 -3.44
N ILE A 194 -2.25 -3.54 -2.71
CA ILE A 194 -2.26 -3.47 -1.24
C ILE A 194 -3.22 -4.54 -0.68
N LYS A 195 -2.99 -4.97 0.56
CA LYS A 195 -3.98 -5.80 1.26
C LYS A 195 -5.16 -4.95 1.72
N GLY A 196 -6.36 -5.36 1.33
CA GLY A 196 -7.61 -4.67 1.69
C GLY A 196 -8.82 -5.55 1.46
N ARG A 197 -10.01 -4.98 1.34
CA ARG A 197 -11.23 -5.71 1.01
C ARG A 197 -12.23 -4.79 0.31
N THR A 198 -12.79 -5.26 -0.79
CA THR A 198 -13.91 -4.60 -1.47
C THR A 198 -15.20 -5.39 -1.37
N THR A 199 -15.11 -6.70 -1.08
CA THR A 199 -16.28 -7.56 -0.85
C THR A 199 -17.02 -7.12 0.41
N ALA A 200 -18.34 -6.92 0.29
CA ALA A 200 -19.19 -6.54 1.42
C ALA A 200 -19.20 -7.62 2.51
N GLY A 201 -19.13 -7.19 3.78
CA GLY A 201 -19.11 -8.08 4.94
C GLY A 201 -17.71 -8.40 5.48
N THR A 202 -17.63 -9.42 6.33
CA THR A 202 -16.39 -9.92 6.93
C THR A 202 -15.85 -11.12 6.14
N GLY A 203 -14.54 -11.30 6.08
CA GLY A 203 -13.90 -12.41 5.34
C GLY A 203 -12.37 -12.38 5.36
N ALA A 204 -11.71 -13.01 4.39
CA ALA A 204 -10.24 -12.96 4.22
C ALA A 204 -9.76 -11.69 3.48
N PRO A 205 -8.58 -11.12 3.79
CA PRO A 205 -8.02 -9.99 3.03
C PRO A 205 -7.78 -10.32 1.54
N GLU A 206 -8.00 -9.34 0.68
CA GLU A 206 -7.85 -9.36 -0.78
C GLU A 206 -6.60 -8.57 -1.23
N ASP A 207 -6.07 -8.87 -2.42
CA ASP A 207 -5.13 -7.99 -3.13
C ASP A 207 -5.90 -6.96 -3.94
N LEU A 208 -5.94 -5.72 -3.46
CA LEU A 208 -6.62 -4.64 -4.15
C LEU A 208 -5.67 -3.94 -5.11
N THR A 209 -6.16 -3.71 -6.34
CA THR A 209 -5.53 -2.78 -7.29
C THR A 209 -5.66 -1.34 -6.79
N ILE A 210 -4.81 -0.44 -7.29
CA ILE A 210 -4.93 0.99 -7.02
C ILE A 210 -6.31 1.55 -7.41
N ALA A 211 -6.93 1.03 -8.47
CA ALA A 211 -8.28 1.44 -8.88
C ALA A 211 -9.34 1.07 -7.83
N GLN A 212 -9.27 -0.15 -7.29
CA GLN A 212 -10.16 -0.60 -6.22
C GLN A 212 -9.91 0.18 -4.92
N LEU A 213 -8.64 0.41 -4.56
CA LEU A 213 -8.30 1.25 -3.41
C LEU A 213 -8.84 2.66 -3.57
N LYS A 214 -8.66 3.28 -4.74
CA LYS A 214 -9.17 4.62 -5.03
C LYS A 214 -10.69 4.65 -4.94
N ALA A 215 -11.40 3.63 -5.42
CA ALA A 215 -12.85 3.54 -5.28
C ALA A 215 -13.31 3.48 -3.81
N LEU A 216 -12.61 2.71 -2.96
CA LEU A 216 -12.88 2.67 -1.51
C LEU A 216 -12.58 4.00 -0.81
N LEU A 217 -11.52 4.69 -1.24
CA LEU A 217 -11.13 5.95 -0.62
C LEU A 217 -12.09 7.08 -1.04
N LEU A 218 -12.55 7.07 -2.29
CA LEU A 218 -13.60 7.95 -2.80
C LEU A 218 -14.98 7.70 -2.15
N SER A 219 -15.24 6.48 -1.64
CA SER A 219 -16.49 6.19 -0.92
C SER A 219 -16.50 6.74 0.51
N THR A 220 -15.33 7.07 1.06
CA THR A 220 -15.17 7.55 2.44
C THR A 220 -14.72 9.01 2.54
N THR A 221 -14.12 9.58 1.50
CA THR A 221 -13.67 10.98 1.45
C THR A 221 -13.53 11.46 0.00
N VAL A 222 -13.63 12.77 -0.23
CA VAL A 222 -13.36 13.36 -1.55
C VAL A 222 -11.85 13.46 -1.77
N ILE A 223 -11.33 12.69 -2.72
CA ILE A 223 -9.95 12.83 -3.21
C ILE A 223 -10.00 13.31 -4.65
N ARG A 224 -9.26 14.38 -4.93
CA ARG A 224 -9.11 14.89 -6.30
C ARG A 224 -7.90 14.26 -6.96
N ASP A 225 -8.04 13.95 -8.24
CA ASP A 225 -6.90 13.57 -9.06
C ASP A 225 -6.05 14.80 -9.37
N VAL A 226 -4.76 14.71 -9.06
CA VAL A 226 -3.77 15.74 -9.40
C VAL A 226 -3.19 15.42 -10.78
N LEU A 227 -3.21 16.40 -11.68
CA LEU A 227 -2.60 16.22 -12.99
C LEU A 227 -1.07 16.27 -12.90
N THR A 228 -0.43 15.39 -13.67
CA THR A 228 1.03 15.29 -13.82
C THR A 228 1.52 15.66 -15.22
N ALA A 229 0.61 16.05 -16.11
CA ALA A 229 0.87 16.50 -17.47
C ALA A 229 -0.37 17.26 -18.00
N ASN A 230 -0.17 18.04 -19.06
CA ASN A 230 -1.27 18.65 -19.82
C ASN A 230 -2.27 17.56 -20.27
N ARG A 231 -3.55 17.91 -20.33
CA ARG A 231 -4.61 16.95 -20.67
C ARG A 231 -5.56 17.50 -21.69
N THR A 232 -5.90 16.66 -22.66
CA THR A 232 -6.94 16.96 -23.63
C THR A 232 -8.14 16.07 -23.37
N TYR A 233 -9.31 16.69 -23.25
CA TYR A 233 -10.61 16.02 -23.29
C TYR A 233 -11.28 16.31 -24.62
N TYR A 234 -11.86 15.30 -25.25
CA TYR A 234 -12.56 15.40 -26.52
C TYR A 234 -14.07 15.42 -26.29
N VAL A 235 -14.75 16.31 -27.01
CA VAL A 235 -16.21 16.42 -27.05
C VAL A 235 -16.66 16.27 -28.50
N ARG A 236 -17.62 15.39 -28.75
CA ARG A 236 -18.16 15.09 -30.08
C ARG A 236 -19.67 14.91 -30.02
N THR A 237 -20.37 15.27 -31.09
CA THR A 237 -21.83 15.07 -31.23
C THR A 237 -22.25 13.60 -31.27
N ASP A 238 -21.34 12.68 -31.59
CA ASP A 238 -21.52 11.22 -31.57
C ASP A 238 -20.88 10.56 -30.32
N GLY A 239 -20.48 11.35 -29.32
CA GLY A 239 -19.90 10.88 -28.07
C GLY A 239 -20.93 10.40 -27.03
N ASN A 240 -20.47 10.13 -25.81
CA ASN A 240 -21.32 9.76 -24.68
C ASN A 240 -20.74 10.34 -23.37
N ASP A 241 -21.57 10.96 -22.53
CA ASP A 241 -21.13 11.53 -21.24
C ASP A 241 -20.75 10.49 -20.17
N ALA A 242 -20.97 9.21 -20.45
CA ALA A 242 -20.42 8.09 -19.70
C ALA A 242 -18.97 7.73 -20.11
N ASN A 243 -18.46 8.24 -21.23
CA ASN A 243 -17.08 8.02 -21.67
C ASN A 243 -16.08 8.76 -20.78
N THR A 244 -14.78 8.51 -20.97
CA THR A 244 -13.71 9.18 -20.22
C THR A 244 -13.31 10.53 -20.79
N GLY A 245 -13.68 10.81 -22.05
CA GLY A 245 -13.27 11.99 -22.80
C GLY A 245 -11.82 11.97 -23.27
N LEU A 246 -11.04 10.91 -23.01
CA LEU A 246 -9.59 10.91 -23.26
C LEU A 246 -9.19 10.48 -24.68
N VAL A 247 -10.15 9.98 -25.47
CA VAL A 247 -9.91 9.47 -26.82
C VAL A 247 -10.84 10.16 -27.81
N ASN A 248 -10.28 10.67 -28.91
CA ASN A 248 -11.05 11.33 -29.98
C ASN A 248 -11.79 10.30 -30.86
N SER A 249 -12.85 9.70 -30.32
CA SER A 249 -13.72 8.77 -31.03
C SER A 249 -15.11 8.78 -30.40
N ALA A 250 -16.13 8.26 -31.10
CA ALA A 250 -17.49 8.12 -30.55
C ALA A 250 -17.51 7.33 -29.22
N GLY A 251 -16.72 6.26 -29.12
CA GLY A 251 -16.60 5.44 -27.90
C GLY A 251 -15.71 6.03 -26.81
N GLY A 252 -15.08 7.19 -27.04
CA GLY A 252 -14.09 7.78 -26.13
C GLY A 252 -14.36 9.21 -25.71
N ALA A 253 -15.04 10.00 -26.54
CA ALA A 253 -15.31 11.42 -26.31
C ALA A 253 -16.57 11.63 -25.46
N PHE A 254 -16.63 12.75 -24.74
CA PHE A 254 -17.87 13.20 -24.11
C PHE A 254 -18.88 13.65 -25.18
N LEU A 255 -20.17 13.61 -24.84
CA LEU A 255 -21.23 14.16 -25.69
C LEU A 255 -21.35 15.68 -25.48
N THR A 256 -21.20 16.15 -24.24
CA THR A 256 -21.44 17.55 -23.87
C THR A 256 -20.18 18.27 -23.38
N VAL A 257 -20.10 19.56 -23.68
CA VAL A 257 -19.03 20.43 -23.16
C VAL A 257 -19.18 20.63 -21.65
N GLN A 258 -20.41 20.66 -21.12
CA GLN A 258 -20.65 20.75 -19.67
C GLN A 258 -20.09 19.52 -18.93
N LYS A 259 -20.21 18.31 -19.49
CA LYS A 259 -19.60 17.12 -18.89
C LYS A 259 -18.09 17.27 -18.78
N ALA A 260 -17.42 17.75 -19.83
CA ALA A 260 -15.99 18.02 -19.80
C ALA A 260 -15.63 19.04 -18.70
N ILE A 261 -16.38 20.14 -18.58
CA ILE A 261 -16.19 21.13 -17.50
C ILE A 261 -16.34 20.51 -16.11
N ASN A 262 -17.38 19.69 -15.89
CA ASN A 262 -17.60 19.04 -14.60
C ASN A 262 -16.46 18.07 -14.24
N VAL A 263 -15.93 17.35 -15.25
CA VAL A 263 -14.76 16.47 -15.07
C VAL A 263 -13.54 17.29 -14.66
N VAL A 264 -13.28 18.42 -15.33
CA VAL A 264 -12.16 19.30 -14.98
C VAL A 264 -12.31 19.92 -13.60
N ALA A 265 -13.52 20.31 -13.21
CA ALA A 265 -13.81 20.87 -11.88
C ALA A 265 -13.54 19.89 -10.72
N ALA A 266 -13.57 18.58 -10.98
CA ALA A 266 -13.25 17.54 -10.00
C ALA A 266 -11.74 17.29 -9.83
N LEU A 267 -10.89 17.91 -10.66
CA LEU A 267 -9.43 17.73 -10.65
C LEU A 267 -8.73 18.80 -9.81
N ASP A 268 -7.52 18.48 -9.40
CA ASP A 268 -6.46 19.47 -9.18
C ASP A 268 -5.60 19.52 -10.45
N ILE A 269 -5.69 20.62 -11.20
CA ILE A 269 -4.95 20.75 -12.46
C ILE A 269 -3.47 21.09 -12.25
N SER A 270 -3.03 21.31 -11.01
CA SER A 270 -1.66 21.68 -10.66
C SER A 270 -1.18 22.86 -11.54
N ILE A 271 -0.03 22.73 -12.19
CA ILE A 271 0.51 23.70 -13.16
C ILE A 271 0.13 23.39 -14.61
N TYR A 272 -0.62 22.31 -14.85
CA TYR A 272 -0.84 21.77 -16.18
C TYR A 272 -2.10 22.34 -16.83
N ASN A 273 -2.04 22.51 -18.14
CA ASN A 273 -3.14 23.07 -18.91
C ASN A 273 -4.09 21.95 -19.37
N VAL A 274 -5.39 22.25 -19.34
CA VAL A 274 -6.44 21.38 -19.86
C VAL A 274 -7.03 21.99 -21.13
N THR A 275 -7.08 21.20 -22.20
CA THR A 275 -7.77 21.54 -23.44
C THR A 275 -9.03 20.69 -23.56
N ILE A 276 -10.18 21.33 -23.74
CA ILE A 276 -11.44 20.68 -24.13
C ILE A 276 -11.55 20.89 -25.64
N GLN A 277 -11.14 19.89 -26.41
CA GLN A 277 -11.22 19.89 -27.86
C GLN A 277 -12.63 19.48 -28.29
N VAL A 278 -13.34 20.42 -28.92
CA VAL A 278 -14.68 20.22 -29.43
C VAL A 278 -14.60 19.95 -30.93
N ALA A 279 -15.19 18.85 -31.39
CA ALA A 279 -15.25 18.51 -32.81
C ALA A 279 -16.36 19.29 -33.53
N ASP A 280 -16.28 19.36 -34.86
CA ASP A 280 -17.31 19.97 -35.70
C ASP A 280 -18.70 19.39 -35.38
N GLY A 281 -19.68 20.27 -35.26
CA GLY A 281 -21.05 19.94 -34.89
C GLY A 281 -21.77 21.05 -34.14
N THR A 282 -23.03 20.76 -33.80
CA THR A 282 -23.90 21.65 -33.04
C THR A 282 -24.07 21.13 -31.63
N TYR A 283 -23.70 21.93 -30.65
CA TYR A 283 -23.78 21.62 -29.23
C TYR A 283 -24.81 22.55 -28.58
N THR A 284 -25.97 21.97 -28.28
CA THR A 284 -27.08 22.69 -27.67
C THR A 284 -27.02 22.56 -26.15
N GLY A 285 -26.93 23.68 -25.46
CA GLY A 285 -26.91 23.74 -24.00
C GLY A 285 -26.01 24.85 -23.47
N THR A 286 -26.15 25.10 -22.18
CA THR A 286 -25.30 26.06 -21.46
C THR A 286 -24.03 25.37 -20.98
N VAL A 287 -22.92 26.09 -21.05
CA VAL A 287 -21.65 25.74 -20.39
C VAL A 287 -21.42 26.69 -19.22
N ILE A 288 -21.32 26.15 -18.00
CA ILE A 288 -21.15 26.92 -16.76
C ILE A 288 -19.85 26.51 -16.08
N VAL A 289 -18.95 27.49 -15.91
CA VAL A 289 -17.82 27.43 -14.99
C VAL A 289 -18.22 28.19 -13.73
N ASN A 290 -18.44 27.49 -12.61
CA ASN A 290 -18.94 28.07 -11.37
C ASN A 290 -17.95 27.87 -10.21
N GLY A 291 -16.88 28.67 -10.23
CA GLY A 291 -15.78 28.53 -9.27
C GLY A 291 -14.41 28.51 -9.94
N ALA A 292 -13.39 28.83 -9.15
CA ALA A 292 -12.00 28.73 -9.57
C ALA A 292 -11.57 27.27 -9.75
N TRP A 293 -10.68 27.03 -10.72
CA TRP A 293 -9.96 25.76 -10.81
C TRP A 293 -8.99 25.62 -9.64
N ILE A 294 -8.85 24.40 -9.14
CA ILE A 294 -7.78 24.07 -8.21
C ILE A 294 -6.49 23.89 -9.02
N GLY A 295 -5.47 24.69 -8.76
CA GLY A 295 -4.24 24.75 -9.54
C GLY A 295 -4.07 26.05 -10.31
N SER A 296 -2.87 26.30 -10.83
CA SER A 296 -2.51 27.50 -11.60
C SER A 296 -2.61 27.31 -13.11
N GLY A 297 -2.78 26.08 -13.60
CA GLY A 297 -2.98 25.79 -15.02
C GLY A 297 -4.20 26.50 -15.63
N THR A 298 -4.27 26.50 -16.96
CA THR A 298 -5.40 27.08 -17.71
C THR A 298 -6.35 26.00 -18.22
N VAL A 299 -7.62 26.38 -18.42
CA VAL A 299 -8.62 25.53 -19.06
C VAL A 299 -9.11 26.25 -20.31
N THR A 300 -9.02 25.58 -21.45
CA THR A 300 -9.37 26.14 -22.77
C THR A 300 -10.42 25.28 -23.46
N ILE A 301 -11.53 25.89 -23.88
CA ILE A 301 -12.48 25.27 -24.82
C ILE A 301 -12.05 25.66 -26.22
N ASN A 302 -11.64 24.67 -27.01
CA ASN A 302 -11.09 24.87 -28.34
C ASN A 302 -11.97 24.19 -29.39
N GLY A 303 -12.49 24.95 -30.35
CA GLY A 303 -13.21 24.44 -31.51
C GLY A 303 -12.31 24.26 -32.74
N ASN A 304 -12.81 24.69 -33.90
CA ASN A 304 -12.17 24.58 -35.21
C ASN A 304 -11.55 25.92 -35.64
N ALA A 305 -10.22 26.00 -35.61
CA ALA A 305 -9.50 27.26 -35.86
C ALA A 305 -9.61 27.77 -37.30
N ALA A 306 -9.76 26.86 -38.27
CA ALA A 306 -9.90 27.23 -39.67
C ALA A 306 -11.31 27.74 -39.98
N THR A 307 -12.32 27.09 -39.41
CA THR A 307 -13.74 27.41 -39.64
C THR A 307 -14.52 27.39 -38.32
N PRO A 308 -14.49 28.48 -37.53
CA PRO A 308 -15.20 28.56 -36.24
C PRO A 308 -16.68 28.20 -36.34
N ALA A 309 -17.33 28.53 -37.47
CA ALA A 309 -18.74 28.21 -37.71
C ALA A 309 -19.06 26.71 -37.77
N ASN A 310 -18.07 25.83 -37.99
CA ASN A 310 -18.28 24.38 -37.95
C ASN A 310 -18.51 23.86 -36.53
N VAL A 311 -18.11 24.60 -35.50
CA VAL A 311 -18.40 24.29 -34.11
C VAL A 311 -19.41 25.32 -33.61
N LEU A 312 -20.70 24.96 -33.61
CA LEU A 312 -21.78 25.82 -33.16
C LEU A 312 -22.14 25.49 -31.71
N MET A 313 -21.86 26.42 -30.81
CA MET A 313 -22.35 26.39 -29.43
C MET A 313 -23.63 27.22 -29.35
N GLN A 314 -24.74 26.64 -28.89
CA GLN A 314 -26.01 27.35 -28.87
C GLN A 314 -26.92 27.05 -27.68
N THR A 315 -27.82 27.98 -27.38
CA THR A 315 -28.97 27.76 -26.49
C THR A 315 -30.27 28.00 -27.26
N THR A 316 -31.27 27.14 -27.03
CA THR A 316 -32.59 27.19 -27.69
C THR A 316 -33.75 27.45 -26.72
N THR A 317 -33.51 27.27 -25.43
CA THR A 317 -34.42 27.59 -24.32
C THR A 317 -33.62 28.38 -23.29
N SER A 318 -34.26 29.37 -22.66
CA SER A 318 -33.61 30.40 -21.83
C SER A 318 -32.55 29.86 -20.88
N GLN A 319 -31.35 30.43 -20.94
CA GLN A 319 -30.39 30.45 -19.83
C GLN A 319 -29.38 31.57 -20.10
N ASN A 320 -28.94 32.21 -19.02
CA ASN A 320 -28.16 33.45 -18.96
C ASN A 320 -26.93 33.56 -19.87
N GLY A 321 -26.50 32.52 -20.58
CA GLY A 321 -25.50 32.59 -21.66
C GLY A 321 -25.12 31.22 -22.18
N VAL A 322 -24.66 31.13 -23.43
CA VAL A 322 -24.10 29.89 -24.01
C VAL A 322 -22.89 29.43 -23.20
N ILE A 323 -22.02 30.38 -22.84
CA ILE A 323 -20.89 30.15 -21.94
C ILE A 323 -20.93 31.15 -20.80
N GLN A 324 -20.96 30.62 -19.59
CA GLN A 324 -21.03 31.36 -18.34
C GLN A 324 -19.78 31.10 -17.51
N CYS A 325 -19.17 32.16 -17.00
CA CYS A 325 -18.10 32.07 -16.03
C CYS A 325 -18.49 32.87 -14.79
N LEU A 326 -18.57 32.18 -13.66
CA LEU A 326 -19.17 32.65 -12.42
C LEU A 326 -18.25 32.38 -11.23
N SER A 327 -18.49 33.08 -10.13
CA SER A 327 -17.95 32.76 -8.79
C SER A 327 -16.42 32.67 -8.74
N GLY A 328 -15.72 33.64 -9.36
CA GLY A 328 -14.26 33.65 -9.43
C GLY A 328 -13.65 32.64 -10.42
N GLY A 329 -14.48 32.02 -11.26
CA GLY A 329 -14.01 31.11 -12.32
C GLY A 329 -13.18 31.82 -13.38
N ARG A 330 -12.40 31.04 -14.14
CA ARG A 330 -11.64 31.53 -15.30
C ARG A 330 -11.75 30.55 -16.46
N ILE A 331 -11.94 31.01 -17.69
CA ILE A 331 -11.97 30.12 -18.86
C ILE A 331 -11.42 30.83 -20.11
N THR A 332 -10.68 30.08 -20.93
CA THR A 332 -10.35 30.52 -22.30
C THR A 332 -11.27 29.82 -23.30
N VAL A 333 -11.77 30.56 -24.26
CA VAL A 333 -12.72 30.08 -25.27
C VAL A 333 -12.27 30.50 -26.66
N GLN A 334 -12.19 29.58 -27.61
CA GLN A 334 -11.66 29.91 -28.92
C GLN A 334 -12.16 29.02 -30.04
N ASN A 335 -12.21 29.60 -31.24
CA ASN A 335 -12.42 28.88 -32.48
C ASN A 335 -13.83 28.26 -32.63
N PHE A 336 -14.88 28.97 -32.23
CA PHE A 336 -16.26 28.51 -32.44
C PHE A 336 -17.24 29.65 -32.69
N LYS A 337 -18.44 29.29 -33.17
CA LYS A 337 -19.58 30.18 -33.31
C LYS A 337 -20.52 30.05 -32.11
N VAL A 338 -21.05 31.18 -31.65
CA VAL A 338 -22.07 31.23 -30.59
C VAL A 338 -23.39 31.82 -31.11
N THR A 339 -24.50 31.17 -30.81
CA THR A 339 -25.86 31.71 -31.00
C THR A 339 -26.71 31.47 -29.76
N ALA A 340 -27.68 32.33 -29.49
CA ALA A 340 -28.56 32.16 -28.34
C ALA A 340 -29.98 32.61 -28.68
N SER A 341 -30.98 31.82 -28.29
CA SER A 341 -32.38 32.20 -28.42
C SER A 341 -33.15 32.00 -27.12
N GLY A 342 -34.42 32.41 -27.11
CA GLY A 342 -35.28 32.44 -25.93
C GLY A 342 -35.33 33.81 -25.25
N PRO A 343 -36.12 33.97 -24.16
CA PRO A 343 -36.37 35.25 -23.49
C PRO A 343 -35.13 36.01 -23.01
N ILE A 344 -34.10 35.26 -22.61
CA ILE A 344 -32.80 35.77 -22.16
C ILE A 344 -31.74 34.95 -22.90
N GLY A 345 -31.28 35.47 -24.04
CA GLY A 345 -30.31 34.80 -24.91
C GLY A 345 -28.99 35.57 -24.94
N LEU A 346 -27.95 35.05 -24.29
CA LEU A 346 -26.62 35.65 -24.28
C LEU A 346 -25.58 34.72 -24.90
N GLY A 347 -24.55 35.28 -25.52
CA GLY A 347 -23.39 34.51 -25.99
C GLY A 347 -22.45 34.17 -24.84
N LEU A 348 -21.63 35.14 -24.43
CA LEU A 348 -20.69 35.03 -23.33
C LEU A 348 -21.19 35.84 -22.13
N TYR A 349 -21.19 35.23 -20.94
CA TYR A 349 -21.63 35.87 -19.71
C TYR A 349 -20.63 35.66 -18.57
N ALA A 350 -19.99 36.74 -18.15
CA ALA A 350 -19.10 36.76 -16.99
C ALA A 350 -19.84 37.44 -15.82
N ALA A 351 -19.97 36.74 -14.69
CA ALA A 351 -20.53 37.34 -13.48
C ALA A 351 -19.87 36.89 -12.19
N THR A 352 -20.10 37.63 -11.10
CA THR A 352 -19.60 37.28 -9.75
C THR A 352 -18.08 36.94 -9.75
N GLY A 353 -17.27 37.79 -10.39
CA GLY A 353 -15.82 37.60 -10.46
C GLY A 353 -15.33 36.64 -11.54
N GLY A 354 -16.21 36.14 -12.42
CA GLY A 354 -15.83 35.25 -13.51
C GLY A 354 -15.03 35.94 -14.62
N VAL A 355 -14.08 35.22 -15.21
CA VAL A 355 -13.19 35.75 -16.26
C VAL A 355 -13.27 34.87 -17.51
N ILE A 356 -13.68 35.46 -18.63
CA ILE A 356 -13.70 34.80 -19.95
C ILE A 356 -12.65 35.46 -20.84
N THR A 357 -11.69 34.70 -21.34
CA THR A 357 -10.79 35.14 -22.42
C THR A 357 -11.23 34.49 -23.73
N HIS A 358 -11.43 35.27 -24.80
CA HIS A 358 -11.92 34.73 -26.07
C HIS A 358 -11.04 35.06 -27.28
N SER A 359 -10.86 34.13 -28.22
CA SER A 359 -10.15 34.39 -29.48
C SER A 359 -10.79 33.71 -30.69
N ASN A 360 -10.70 34.32 -31.87
CA ASN A 360 -11.20 33.76 -33.14
C ASN A 360 -12.65 33.24 -33.04
N MET A 361 -13.52 34.07 -32.48
CA MET A 361 -14.94 33.77 -32.26
C MET A 361 -15.79 34.26 -33.43
N ASP A 362 -16.88 33.55 -33.73
CA ASP A 362 -18.00 34.07 -34.53
C ASP A 362 -19.23 34.32 -33.64
N PHE A 363 -19.54 35.58 -33.38
CA PHE A 363 -20.74 35.97 -32.64
C PHE A 363 -21.94 36.01 -33.61
N GLY A 364 -22.76 34.96 -33.55
CA GLY A 364 -24.01 34.86 -34.29
C GLY A 364 -25.17 35.57 -33.60
N GLN A 365 -26.39 35.28 -34.06
CA GLN A 365 -27.61 35.89 -33.53
C GLN A 365 -27.82 35.51 -32.06
N VAL A 366 -28.10 36.52 -31.23
CA VAL A 366 -28.55 36.38 -29.85
C VAL A 366 -29.85 37.15 -29.62
N THR A 367 -30.62 36.80 -28.59
CA THR A 367 -31.79 37.63 -28.19
C THR A 367 -31.35 38.94 -27.54
N ASN A 368 -30.34 38.89 -26.65
CA ASN A 368 -29.95 40.02 -25.80
C ASN A 368 -28.50 40.47 -26.05
N TYR A 369 -27.51 39.77 -25.49
CA TYR A 369 -26.13 40.27 -25.40
C TYR A 369 -25.16 39.25 -25.98
N GLN A 370 -24.33 39.66 -26.95
CA GLN A 370 -23.28 38.75 -27.43
C GLN A 370 -22.20 38.57 -26.36
N MET A 371 -21.86 39.65 -25.65
CA MET A 371 -20.98 39.65 -24.49
C MET A 371 -21.58 40.50 -23.35
N SER A 372 -21.60 39.94 -22.14
CA SER A 372 -22.03 40.64 -20.93
C SER A 372 -21.11 40.34 -19.75
N ALA A 373 -20.54 41.37 -19.14
CA ALA A 373 -19.79 41.26 -17.89
C ALA A 373 -20.50 42.05 -16.78
N SER A 374 -20.91 41.40 -15.70
CA SER A 374 -21.69 42.03 -14.61
C SER A 374 -21.24 41.56 -13.23
N GLY A 375 -21.15 42.47 -12.26
CA GLY A 375 -20.67 42.17 -10.91
C GLY A 375 -19.15 42.38 -10.78
N GLY A 376 -18.71 42.70 -9.56
CA GLY A 376 -17.32 43.05 -9.29
C GLY A 376 -16.33 41.93 -9.66
N GLY A 377 -15.25 42.32 -10.35
CA GLY A 377 -14.20 41.40 -10.79
C GLY A 377 -14.53 40.59 -12.06
N SER A 378 -15.76 40.72 -12.59
CA SER A 378 -16.17 39.99 -13.79
C SER A 378 -15.56 40.62 -15.04
N SER A 379 -14.93 39.81 -15.89
CA SER A 379 -14.32 40.32 -17.12
C SER A 379 -14.48 39.42 -18.35
N ILE A 380 -14.60 40.07 -19.52
CA ILE A 380 -14.48 39.42 -20.82
C ILE A 380 -13.36 40.09 -21.60
N LEU A 381 -12.37 39.30 -21.99
CA LEU A 381 -11.12 39.79 -22.59
C LEU A 381 -10.93 39.14 -23.96
N SER A 382 -10.83 39.95 -25.00
CA SER A 382 -10.41 39.44 -26.30
C SER A 382 -8.93 39.09 -26.30
N SER A 383 -8.57 37.98 -26.92
CA SER A 383 -7.21 37.61 -27.29
C SER A 383 -7.14 37.26 -28.78
N GLY A 384 -5.98 37.46 -29.40
CA GLY A 384 -5.78 37.18 -30.83
C GLY A 384 -6.19 38.31 -31.78
N PRO A 385 -5.90 38.15 -33.07
CA PRO A 385 -5.96 39.25 -34.03
C PRO A 385 -7.35 39.47 -34.63
N THR A 386 -8.26 38.51 -34.57
CA THR A 386 -9.52 38.55 -35.32
C THR A 386 -10.73 38.10 -34.52
N MET A 387 -11.89 38.67 -34.86
CA MET A 387 -13.21 38.16 -34.50
C MET A 387 -14.23 38.42 -35.61
N THR A 388 -15.29 37.62 -35.66
CA THR A 388 -16.41 37.77 -36.58
C THR A 388 -17.69 38.05 -35.80
N ILE A 389 -18.54 38.92 -36.36
CA ILE A 389 -19.90 39.20 -35.89
C ILE A 389 -20.83 38.92 -37.07
N SER A 390 -21.47 37.75 -37.07
CA SER A 390 -22.35 37.30 -38.16
C SER A 390 -23.85 37.40 -37.82
N GLY A 391 -24.21 37.77 -36.59
CA GLY A 391 -25.59 38.03 -36.20
C GLY A 391 -25.72 39.18 -35.21
N GLY A 392 -26.96 39.62 -34.99
CA GLY A 392 -27.30 40.76 -34.14
C GLY A 392 -27.76 40.36 -32.73
N GLY A 393 -28.30 41.34 -32.01
CA GLY A 393 -28.85 41.20 -30.66
C GLY A 393 -29.42 42.53 -30.16
N GLN A 394 -29.65 42.68 -28.85
CA GLN A 394 -29.81 44.02 -28.27
C GLN A 394 -28.46 44.75 -28.22
N PHE A 395 -27.40 44.03 -27.87
CA PHE A 395 -26.04 44.55 -27.71
C PHE A 395 -24.97 43.56 -28.19
N HIS A 396 -23.88 44.06 -28.78
CA HIS A 396 -22.67 43.26 -28.98
C HIS A 396 -21.91 43.12 -27.67
N ALA A 397 -21.67 44.25 -26.98
CA ALA A 397 -20.99 44.29 -25.70
C ALA A 397 -21.78 45.13 -24.68
N THR A 398 -21.98 44.59 -23.48
CA THR A 398 -22.57 45.34 -22.37
C THR A 398 -21.85 45.05 -21.05
N VAL A 399 -21.73 46.07 -20.20
CA VAL A 399 -21.21 45.94 -18.84
C VAL A 399 -22.22 46.42 -17.81
N GLY A 400 -22.36 45.62 -16.75
CA GLY A 400 -23.08 45.98 -15.53
C GLY A 400 -22.13 46.52 -14.45
N ALA A 401 -22.65 46.65 -13.23
CA ALA A 401 -21.90 47.25 -12.13
C ALA A 401 -20.62 46.46 -11.82
N GLY A 402 -19.48 47.14 -11.84
CA GLY A 402 -18.16 46.53 -11.61
C GLY A 402 -17.68 45.55 -12.70
N GLY A 403 -18.38 45.46 -13.83
CA GLY A 403 -18.00 44.62 -14.96
C GLY A 403 -17.00 45.31 -15.89
N TYR A 404 -16.16 44.50 -16.54
CA TYR A 404 -15.11 44.97 -17.45
C TYR A 404 -15.11 44.17 -18.75
N ILE A 405 -15.13 44.85 -19.90
CA ILE A 405 -14.91 44.21 -21.20
C ILE A 405 -13.75 44.91 -21.87
N ARG A 406 -12.72 44.14 -22.27
CA ARG A 406 -11.66 44.63 -23.14
C ARG A 406 -11.70 43.92 -24.47
N CYS A 407 -11.88 44.69 -25.54
CA CYS A 407 -11.73 44.20 -26.89
C CYS A 407 -10.69 45.02 -27.66
N THR A 408 -9.55 44.39 -27.92
CA THR A 408 -8.39 44.98 -28.62
C THR A 408 -7.93 43.98 -29.68
N VAL A 409 -8.87 43.50 -30.48
CA VAL A 409 -8.53 42.64 -31.62
C VAL A 409 -8.10 43.51 -32.81
N THR A 410 -7.22 43.00 -33.66
CA THR A 410 -6.74 43.75 -34.82
C THR A 410 -7.87 44.02 -35.83
N THR A 411 -8.74 43.03 -36.07
CA THR A 411 -9.84 43.13 -37.06
C THR A 411 -11.13 42.48 -36.57
N VAL A 412 -12.23 43.25 -36.64
CA VAL A 412 -13.60 42.81 -36.37
C VAL A 412 -14.36 42.77 -37.70
N THR A 413 -14.73 41.58 -38.16
CA THR A 413 -15.48 41.41 -39.42
C THR A 413 -16.97 41.28 -39.14
N LEU A 414 -17.78 42.17 -39.71
CA LEU A 414 -19.24 42.14 -39.64
C LEU A 414 -19.81 41.57 -40.93
N ILE A 415 -20.63 40.53 -40.81
CA ILE A 415 -21.24 39.83 -41.95
C ILE A 415 -22.76 40.02 -41.88
N GLY A 416 -23.38 40.38 -43.01
CA GLY A 416 -24.85 40.43 -43.13
C GLY A 416 -25.52 41.65 -42.46
N ALA A 417 -24.76 42.71 -42.19
CA ALA A 417 -25.23 43.93 -41.52
C ALA A 417 -25.96 43.68 -40.19
N PRO A 418 -25.30 43.09 -39.17
CA PRO A 418 -25.92 42.75 -37.89
C PRO A 418 -26.72 43.91 -37.27
N ALA A 419 -27.91 43.60 -36.76
CA ALA A 419 -28.78 44.59 -36.11
C ALA A 419 -28.62 44.57 -34.59
N PHE A 420 -28.28 45.72 -34.01
CA PHE A 420 -28.23 45.91 -32.56
C PHE A 420 -29.37 46.83 -32.11
N SER A 421 -30.46 46.23 -31.64
CA SER A 421 -31.73 46.94 -31.41
C SER A 421 -31.65 48.01 -30.32
N ALA A 422 -30.67 47.94 -29.41
CA ALA A 422 -30.40 48.98 -28.43
C ALA A 422 -29.13 49.78 -28.77
N SER A 423 -27.96 49.13 -28.79
CA SER A 423 -26.69 49.72 -29.24
C SER A 423 -25.60 48.66 -29.43
N PHE A 424 -24.59 48.90 -30.27
CA PHE A 424 -23.44 48.01 -30.41
C PHE A 424 -22.70 47.81 -29.07
N ALA A 425 -22.31 48.90 -28.41
CA ALA A 425 -21.68 48.86 -27.08
C ALA A 425 -22.47 49.65 -26.03
N GLN A 426 -22.62 49.10 -24.81
CA GLN A 426 -23.26 49.79 -23.69
C GLN A 426 -22.46 49.69 -22.39
N SER A 427 -22.20 50.85 -21.77
CA SER A 427 -21.81 50.92 -20.36
C SER A 427 -22.78 51.85 -19.64
N GLY A 428 -23.79 51.28 -18.97
CA GLY A 428 -24.98 52.05 -18.56
C GLY A 428 -25.58 51.68 -17.22
N ARG A 429 -24.95 50.80 -16.43
CA ARG A 429 -25.54 50.24 -15.21
C ARG A 429 -24.53 50.13 -14.07
N GLY A 430 -24.21 51.25 -13.41
CA GLY A 430 -23.48 51.24 -12.13
C GLY A 430 -21.95 51.15 -12.22
N GLY A 431 -21.33 51.91 -13.12
CA GLY A 431 -19.86 52.08 -13.13
C GLY A 431 -19.05 50.99 -13.83
N GLY A 432 -19.58 50.34 -14.87
CA GLY A 432 -18.83 49.38 -15.69
C GLY A 432 -17.86 50.06 -16.68
N LEU A 433 -16.86 49.31 -17.15
CA LEU A 433 -15.86 49.80 -18.12
C LEU A 433 -15.82 48.92 -19.37
N ILE A 434 -15.98 49.54 -20.54
CA ILE A 434 -15.66 48.92 -21.84
C ILE A 434 -14.41 49.59 -22.40
N GLU A 435 -13.35 48.84 -22.58
CA GLU A 435 -12.16 49.23 -23.34
C GLU A 435 -12.19 48.55 -24.70
N TYR A 436 -12.73 49.23 -25.70
CA TYR A 436 -12.93 48.65 -27.03
C TYR A 436 -12.33 49.62 -28.04
N TYR A 437 -11.03 49.50 -28.29
CA TYR A 437 -10.21 50.47 -29.03
C TYR A 437 -9.14 49.78 -29.89
N SER A 438 -8.53 50.49 -30.84
CA SER A 438 -7.53 49.94 -31.79
C SER A 438 -8.01 48.77 -32.67
N ASN A 439 -9.32 48.66 -32.89
CA ASN A 439 -9.92 47.65 -33.75
C ASN A 439 -10.23 48.25 -35.12
N THR A 440 -10.04 47.47 -36.19
CA THR A 440 -10.55 47.80 -37.52
C THR A 440 -11.86 47.06 -37.77
N PHE A 441 -12.95 47.78 -38.03
CA PHE A 441 -14.24 47.18 -38.38
C PHE A 441 -14.37 47.04 -39.91
N VAL A 442 -14.68 45.83 -40.38
CA VAL A 442 -14.93 45.54 -41.80
C VAL A 442 -16.40 45.15 -41.96
N GLY A 443 -17.13 45.83 -42.83
CA GLY A 443 -18.59 45.68 -42.96
C GLY A 443 -19.35 46.74 -42.15
N SER A 444 -20.66 46.55 -42.00
CA SER A 444 -21.55 47.51 -41.34
C SER A 444 -22.46 46.82 -40.33
N ALA A 445 -23.09 47.61 -39.45
CA ALA A 445 -24.14 47.19 -38.53
C ALA A 445 -25.25 48.25 -38.51
N THR A 446 -26.44 47.86 -38.08
CA THR A 446 -27.56 48.79 -37.85
C THR A 446 -27.82 48.96 -36.35
N GLY A 447 -28.41 50.11 -35.99
CA GLY A 447 -28.65 50.48 -34.60
C GLY A 447 -27.66 51.53 -34.08
N LYS A 448 -27.75 51.83 -32.78
CA LYS A 448 -26.94 52.86 -32.13
C LYS A 448 -25.49 52.40 -31.97
N ARG A 449 -24.51 53.27 -32.26
CA ARG A 449 -23.07 52.94 -32.12
C ARG A 449 -22.67 52.65 -30.68
N TYR A 450 -23.14 53.44 -29.74
CA TYR A 450 -22.88 53.25 -28.32
C TYR A 450 -23.93 53.92 -27.44
N ALA A 451 -24.08 53.43 -26.21
CA ALA A 451 -24.84 54.09 -25.17
C ALA A 451 -24.05 54.09 -23.85
N VAL A 452 -23.72 55.26 -23.33
CA VAL A 452 -23.01 55.42 -22.06
C VAL A 452 -23.87 56.15 -21.06
N GLY A 453 -23.92 55.65 -19.82
CA GLY A 453 -24.60 56.32 -18.73
C GLY A 453 -24.38 55.71 -17.35
N ALA A 454 -25.03 56.26 -16.33
CA ALA A 454 -24.99 55.77 -14.94
C ALA A 454 -23.57 55.41 -14.44
N LEU A 455 -22.64 56.38 -14.53
CA LEU A 455 -21.22 56.28 -14.16
C LEU A 455 -20.40 55.32 -15.03
N GLY A 456 -20.99 54.76 -16.09
CA GLY A 456 -20.31 53.88 -17.03
C GLY A 456 -19.27 54.60 -17.89
N THR A 457 -18.24 53.86 -18.30
CA THR A 457 -17.22 54.35 -19.24
C THR A 457 -17.12 53.45 -20.46
N ILE A 458 -17.02 54.06 -21.64
CA ILE A 458 -16.57 53.41 -22.88
C ILE A 458 -15.34 54.17 -23.38
N PHE A 459 -14.22 53.46 -23.48
CA PHE A 459 -12.93 53.97 -23.95
C PHE A 459 -12.62 53.43 -25.35
N SER A 460 -12.56 54.33 -26.31
CA SER A 460 -12.27 54.13 -27.73
C SER A 460 -10.87 54.64 -28.14
N ASN A 461 -10.11 55.20 -27.19
CA ASN A 461 -8.77 55.75 -27.41
C ASN A 461 -8.71 56.79 -28.54
N GLY A 462 -9.65 57.76 -28.54
CA GLY A 462 -9.69 58.80 -29.57
C GLY A 462 -10.28 58.37 -30.92
N GLY A 463 -10.96 57.22 -30.99
CA GLY A 463 -11.65 56.76 -32.21
C GLY A 463 -12.79 57.67 -32.68
N GLY A 464 -13.27 58.57 -31.80
CA GLY A 464 -14.34 59.53 -32.07
C GLY A 464 -15.74 58.89 -32.09
N VAL A 465 -16.78 59.73 -32.14
CA VAL A 465 -18.21 59.32 -32.00
C VAL A 465 -18.73 58.38 -33.10
N SER A 466 -17.94 58.13 -34.14
CA SER A 466 -18.28 57.21 -35.24
C SER A 466 -17.45 55.93 -35.23
N TYR A 467 -16.64 55.70 -34.19
CA TYR A 467 -15.71 54.57 -34.11
C TYR A 467 -16.40 53.21 -34.18
N TYR A 468 -17.48 53.01 -33.40
CA TYR A 468 -18.21 51.75 -33.39
C TYR A 468 -19.18 51.63 -34.58
N PRO A 469 -19.43 50.41 -35.11
CA PRO A 469 -20.43 50.17 -36.14
C PRO A 469 -21.84 50.58 -35.70
N GLY A 470 -22.63 51.11 -36.63
CA GLY A 470 -24.03 51.48 -36.39
C GLY A 470 -24.52 52.59 -37.30
N SER A 471 -25.82 52.55 -37.61
CA SER A 471 -26.51 53.55 -38.43
C SER A 471 -27.06 54.74 -37.62
N ILE A 472 -27.16 54.62 -36.30
CA ILE A 472 -27.69 55.66 -35.41
C ILE A 472 -26.54 56.20 -34.53
N ALA A 473 -26.48 57.53 -34.36
CA ALA A 473 -25.48 58.20 -33.54
C ALA A 473 -25.51 57.72 -32.07
N GLY A 474 -24.34 57.60 -31.44
CA GLY A 474 -24.23 57.20 -30.03
C GLY A 474 -24.80 58.24 -29.06
N THR A 475 -25.06 57.80 -27.82
CA THR A 475 -25.59 58.67 -26.75
C THR A 475 -24.77 58.55 -25.48
N THR A 476 -24.56 59.67 -24.80
CA THR A 476 -23.90 59.76 -23.49
C THR A 476 -24.80 60.58 -22.57
N ASP A 477 -25.14 60.07 -21.38
CA ASP A 477 -25.82 60.86 -20.35
C ASP A 477 -24.84 61.78 -19.58
N ALA A 478 -25.33 62.55 -18.61
CA ALA A 478 -24.49 63.51 -17.87
C ALA A 478 -23.44 62.87 -16.94
N LEU A 479 -23.57 61.57 -16.64
CA LEU A 479 -22.70 60.83 -15.71
C LEU A 479 -21.80 59.82 -16.42
N GLY A 480 -22.08 59.49 -17.67
CA GLY A 480 -21.31 58.57 -18.49
C GLY A 480 -20.11 59.23 -19.16
N VAL A 481 -19.06 58.46 -19.41
CA VAL A 481 -17.85 58.92 -20.12
C VAL A 481 -17.66 58.11 -21.41
N TYR A 482 -17.63 58.82 -22.54
CA TYR A 482 -17.17 58.30 -23.81
C TYR A 482 -15.90 59.04 -24.21
N SER A 483 -14.80 58.33 -24.43
CA SER A 483 -13.49 58.93 -24.74
C SER A 483 -12.68 58.18 -25.78
#